data_AF-A0A399F687-F1
#
_entry.id   AF-A0A399F687-F1
#
_cell.length_a   1.000
_cell.length_b   1.000
_cell.length_c   1.000
_cell.angle_alpha   90.00
_cell.angle_beta   90.00
_cell.angle_gamma   90.00
#
_symmetry.space_group_name_H-M   'P 1'
#
loop_
_entity.id
_entity.type
_entity.pdbx_description
1 polymer ?
#
loop_
_entity_poly.entity_id
_entity_poly.type
_entity_poly.pdbx_seq_one_letter_code
_entity_poly.pdbx_strand_id
1 'polypeptide(L)'
;MCLAEAVLVMTSGQLAVGSLQGASEWIQLWVYRRERHFDLLVGSTATTNHPRPHRNIVSQGFETPQELVEALSSLDQIYKVRLQDVLNLPITLQYASPEGVDGLAKQLQQAGVYSKDSLERSAKVDLLQLEAQGLLDPPDSEEDLEVVSD
;
A
#
# COMPACT_ATOMS: atom_id res chain seq x y z
N MET A 1 16.46 -13.90 8.02
CA MET A 1 15.02 -14.13 8.12
C MET A 1 14.32 -13.14 7.21
N CYS A 2 13.39 -13.61 6.38
CA CYS A 2 12.55 -12.77 5.54
C CYS A 2 11.17 -12.52 6.16
N LEU A 3 10.36 -11.64 5.55
CA LEU A 3 9.00 -11.34 6.03
C LEU A 3 8.09 -12.58 6.02
N ALA A 4 8.17 -13.45 5.01
CA ALA A 4 7.36 -14.66 4.95
C ALA A 4 7.66 -15.65 6.08
N GLU A 5 8.93 -15.84 6.44
CA GLU A 5 9.33 -16.62 7.62
C GLU A 5 8.84 -15.95 8.91
N ALA A 6 9.02 -14.63 9.03
CA ALA A 6 8.67 -13.86 10.22
C ALA A 6 7.18 -13.97 10.58
N VAL A 7 6.28 -13.75 9.63
CA VAL A 7 4.83 -13.79 9.84
C VAL A 7 4.37 -15.15 10.40
N LEU A 8 5.08 -16.25 10.09
CA LEU A 8 4.77 -17.59 10.60
C LEU A 8 5.30 -17.87 12.03
N VAL A 9 6.32 -17.14 12.49
CA VAL A 9 6.99 -17.39 13.78
C VAL A 9 6.85 -16.28 14.82
N MET A 10 6.29 -15.12 14.44
CA MET A 10 6.16 -13.96 15.32
C MET A 10 5.27 -14.21 16.53
N THR A 11 5.76 -13.81 17.71
CA THR A 11 5.00 -13.84 18.97
C THR A 11 4.30 -12.51 19.24
N SER A 12 3.31 -12.51 20.13
CA SER A 12 2.60 -11.28 20.54
C SER A 12 3.57 -10.23 21.08
N GLY A 13 3.42 -8.98 20.63
CA GLY A 13 4.30 -7.86 20.97
C GLY A 13 5.55 -7.74 20.09
N GLN A 14 5.73 -8.61 19.09
CA GLN A 14 6.81 -8.48 18.11
C GLN A 14 6.41 -7.60 16.92
N LEU A 15 7.36 -6.80 16.47
CA LEU A 15 7.31 -5.92 15.32
C LEU A 15 8.39 -6.36 14.34
N ALA A 16 8.00 -6.78 13.14
CA ALA A 16 8.90 -6.98 12.00
C ALA A 16 9.06 -5.67 11.25
N VAL A 17 10.32 -5.25 11.03
CA VAL A 17 10.67 -4.01 10.35
C VAL A 17 11.55 -4.33 9.14
N GLY A 18 11.19 -3.85 7.96
CA GLY A 18 12.01 -3.94 6.76
C GLY A 18 11.84 -2.71 5.87
N SER A 19 12.73 -2.54 4.89
CA SER A 19 12.62 -1.46 3.89
C SER A 19 13.05 -1.91 2.51
N LEU A 20 12.35 -1.41 1.49
CA LEU A 20 12.58 -1.72 0.08
C LEU A 20 12.46 -0.47 -0.80
N GLN A 21 13.18 -0.47 -1.91
CA GLN A 21 13.09 0.56 -2.93
C GLN A 21 11.90 0.25 -3.84
N GLY A 22 10.86 1.09 -3.81
CA GLY A 22 9.80 1.09 -4.82
C GLY A 22 10.21 1.84 -6.09
N ALA A 23 9.33 1.91 -7.08
CA ALA A 23 9.66 2.53 -8.38
C ALA A 23 9.96 4.05 -8.34
N SER A 24 9.63 4.76 -7.25
CA SER A 24 9.86 6.22 -7.11
C SER A 24 10.06 6.73 -5.67
N GLU A 25 10.15 5.81 -4.70
CA GLU A 25 10.21 6.13 -3.27
C GLU A 25 10.81 4.96 -2.47
N TRP A 26 11.43 5.25 -1.33
CA TRP A 26 11.72 4.23 -0.34
C TRP A 26 10.43 3.89 0.40
N ILE A 27 10.22 2.60 0.64
CA ILE A 27 9.10 2.06 1.39
C ILE A 27 9.66 1.46 2.67
N GLN A 28 9.11 1.85 3.81
CA GLN A 28 9.37 1.19 5.08
C GLN A 28 8.11 0.46 5.53
N LEU A 29 8.28 -0.81 5.88
CA LEU A 29 7.21 -1.75 6.17
C LEU A 29 7.35 -2.22 7.62
N TRP A 30 6.23 -2.15 8.33
CA TRP A 30 6.08 -2.65 9.69
C TRP A 30 4.92 -3.63 9.75
N VAL A 31 5.18 -4.85 10.21
CA VAL A 31 4.13 -5.81 10.59
C VAL A 31 4.21 -5.99 12.11
N TYR A 32 3.10 -5.75 12.81
CA TYR A 32 3.01 -5.93 14.25
C TYR A 32 2.11 -7.11 14.59
N ARG A 33 2.61 -8.05 15.39
CA ARG A 33 1.82 -9.18 15.90
C ARG A 33 1.17 -8.78 17.22
N ARG A 34 -0.14 -8.51 17.20
CA ARG A 34 -0.96 -8.43 18.41
C ARG A 34 -1.28 -9.85 18.92
N GLU A 35 -1.98 -9.95 20.05
CA GLU A 35 -2.37 -11.23 20.65
C GLU A 35 -3.14 -12.14 19.67
N ARG A 36 -4.05 -11.55 18.88
CA ARG A 36 -5.00 -12.30 18.03
C ARG A 36 -4.84 -12.04 16.53
N HIS A 37 -4.46 -10.84 16.14
CA HIS A 37 -4.31 -10.42 14.73
C HIS A 37 -2.91 -9.85 14.43
N PHE A 38 -2.69 -9.49 13.18
CA PHE A 38 -1.58 -8.65 12.71
C PHE A 38 -2.09 -7.26 12.33
N ASP A 39 -1.23 -6.26 12.48
CA ASP A 39 -1.39 -4.94 11.87
C ASP A 39 -0.29 -4.74 10.82
N LEU A 40 -0.64 -4.10 9.70
CA LEU A 40 0.29 -3.67 8.65
C LEU A 40 0.33 -2.14 8.62
N LEU A 41 1.53 -1.60 8.79
CA LEU A 41 1.82 -0.19 8.57
C LEU A 41 2.87 -0.07 7.47
N VAL A 42 2.63 0.81 6.51
CA VAL A 42 3.57 1.11 5.43
C VAL A 42 3.76 2.62 5.38
N GLY A 43 4.99 3.08 5.38
CA GLY A 43 5.37 4.48 5.20
C GLY A 43 6.20 4.64 3.93
N SER A 44 6.04 5.75 3.23
CA SER A 44 6.84 6.07 2.04
C SER A 44 7.62 7.37 2.18
N THR A 45 8.84 7.40 1.64
CA THR A 45 9.67 8.60 1.52
C THR A 45 10.13 8.76 0.08
N ALA A 46 9.64 9.82 -0.58
CA ALA A 46 9.96 10.09 -1.98
C ALA A 46 11.47 10.26 -2.18
N THR A 47 12.02 9.60 -3.21
CA THR A 47 13.46 9.68 -3.54
C THR A 47 13.82 10.84 -4.48
N THR A 48 12.84 11.69 -4.82
CA THR A 48 13.00 12.77 -5.81
C THR A 48 12.42 14.09 -5.29
N ASN A 49 12.92 15.21 -5.81
CA ASN A 49 12.50 16.57 -5.43
C ASN A 49 11.07 16.94 -5.89
N HIS A 50 10.27 15.99 -6.40
CA HIS A 50 8.88 16.22 -6.76
C HIS A 50 7.98 15.84 -5.57
N PRO A 51 7.25 16.79 -4.96
CA PRO A 51 6.39 16.51 -3.82
C PRO A 51 5.13 15.75 -4.25
N ARG A 52 5.25 14.43 -4.37
CA ARG A 52 4.11 13.51 -4.38
C ARG A 52 3.59 13.38 -2.95
N PRO A 53 2.26 13.26 -2.73
CA PRO A 53 1.72 13.03 -1.39
C PRO A 53 2.25 11.70 -0.85
N HIS A 54 2.61 11.67 0.44
CA HIS A 54 3.06 10.44 1.08
C HIS A 54 1.96 9.39 1.00
N ARG A 55 2.32 8.23 0.45
CA ARG A 55 1.45 7.09 0.30
C ARG A 55 1.71 6.18 1.49
N ASN A 56 1.08 6.48 2.63
CA ASN A 56 1.16 5.61 3.79
C ASN A 56 -0.10 4.73 3.88
N ILE A 57 0.07 3.54 4.43
CA ILE A 57 -1.02 2.60 4.70
C ILE A 57 -1.00 2.30 6.18
N VAL A 58 -2.18 2.29 6.80
CA VAL A 58 -2.41 1.69 8.11
C VAL A 58 -3.63 0.81 7.99
N SER A 59 -3.43 -0.50 8.13
CA SER A 59 -4.51 -1.49 8.18
C SER A 59 -4.29 -2.39 9.39
N GLN A 60 -5.36 -2.63 10.13
CA GLN A 60 -5.34 -3.37 11.40
C GLN A 60 -6.29 -4.57 11.33
N GLY A 61 -6.07 -5.52 12.23
CA GLY A 61 -6.98 -6.66 12.40
C GLY A 61 -7.00 -7.62 11.22
N PHE A 62 -5.84 -8.12 10.78
CA PHE A 62 -5.73 -9.33 9.95
C PHE A 62 -5.63 -10.55 10.87
N GLU A 63 -6.62 -11.43 10.91
CA GLU A 63 -6.66 -12.53 11.88
C GLU A 63 -5.66 -13.64 11.52
N THR A 64 -5.45 -13.89 10.23
CA THR A 64 -4.55 -14.93 9.72
C THR A 64 -3.32 -14.40 8.98
N PRO A 65 -2.23 -15.19 8.89
CA PRO A 65 -1.12 -14.95 7.96
C PRO A 65 -1.57 -14.79 6.50
N GLN A 66 -2.60 -15.53 6.07
CA GLN A 66 -3.14 -15.47 4.71
C GLN A 66 -3.71 -14.09 4.38
N GLU A 67 -4.60 -13.54 5.21
CA GLU A 67 -5.16 -12.19 5.03
C GLU A 67 -4.05 -11.12 4.96
N LEU A 68 -3.00 -11.25 5.76
CA LEU A 68 -1.87 -10.34 5.71
C LEU A 68 -1.10 -10.48 4.39
N VAL A 69 -0.84 -11.69 3.90
CA VAL A 69 -0.17 -11.93 2.61
C VAL A 69 -1.00 -11.42 1.43
N GLU A 70 -2.33 -11.56 1.49
CA GLU A 70 -3.27 -10.98 0.52
C GLU A 70 -3.19 -9.44 0.52
N ALA A 71 -3.20 -8.80 1.71
CA ALA A 71 -3.02 -7.35 1.83
C ALA A 71 -1.63 -6.86 1.35
N LEU A 72 -0.58 -7.65 1.57
CA LEU A 72 0.76 -7.38 1.04
C LEU A 72 0.81 -7.48 -0.50
N SER A 73 -0.08 -8.24 -1.14
CA SER A 73 -0.13 -8.33 -2.61
C SER A 73 -0.62 -7.03 -3.26
N SER A 74 -1.55 -6.33 -2.61
CA SER A 74 -2.09 -5.03 -3.07
C SER A 74 -1.05 -3.90 -3.04
N LEU A 75 0.10 -4.09 -2.39
CA LEU A 75 1.21 -3.12 -2.42
C LEU A 75 1.79 -2.93 -3.82
N ASP A 76 1.66 -3.90 -4.72
CA ASP A 76 2.09 -3.74 -6.12
C ASP A 76 1.29 -2.63 -6.81
N GLN A 77 -0.04 -2.60 -6.63
CA GLN A 77 -0.91 -1.60 -7.26
C GLN A 77 -0.50 -0.18 -6.87
N ILE A 78 -0.14 0.04 -5.60
CA ILE A 78 0.20 1.36 -5.06
C ILE A 78 1.67 1.71 -5.37
N TYR A 79 2.63 0.87 -4.99
CA TYR A 79 4.07 1.21 -4.99
C TYR A 79 4.87 0.62 -6.16
N LYS A 80 4.25 -0.23 -6.99
CA LYS A 80 4.87 -1.01 -8.07
C LYS A 80 6.01 -1.91 -7.56
N VAL A 81 5.72 -2.68 -6.52
CA VAL A 81 6.62 -3.68 -5.90
C VAL A 81 6.00 -5.07 -5.95
N ARG A 82 6.75 -6.06 -6.41
CA ARG A 82 6.23 -7.43 -6.56
C ARG A 82 6.08 -8.10 -5.20
N LEU A 83 4.99 -8.85 -4.99
CA LEU A 83 4.76 -9.61 -3.76
C LEU A 83 5.96 -10.51 -3.38
N GLN A 84 6.65 -11.10 -4.37
CA GLN A 84 7.83 -11.94 -4.10
C GLN A 84 8.98 -11.14 -3.46
N ASP A 85 9.19 -9.87 -3.83
CA ASP A 85 10.22 -9.03 -3.22
C ASP A 85 9.84 -8.61 -1.80
N VAL A 86 8.54 -8.35 -1.57
CA VAL A 86 7.98 -8.03 -0.26
C VAL A 86 8.05 -9.23 0.69
N LEU A 87 7.76 -10.45 0.22
CA LEU A 87 7.82 -11.66 1.05
C LEU A 87 9.27 -12.09 1.37
N ASN A 88 10.20 -11.87 0.44
CA ASN A 88 11.63 -12.14 0.66
C ASN A 88 12.39 -10.98 1.34
N LEU A 89 11.70 -9.88 1.65
CA LEU A 89 12.24 -8.71 2.33
C LEU A 89 13.03 -9.11 3.59
N PRO A 90 14.32 -8.74 3.71
CA PRO A 90 15.06 -8.90 4.95
C PRO A 90 14.43 -8.05 6.06
N ILE A 91 14.08 -8.67 7.18
CA ILE A 91 13.45 -7.99 8.32
C ILE A 91 14.28 -8.12 9.59
N THR A 92 14.17 -7.10 10.44
CA THR A 92 14.54 -7.13 11.85
C THR A 92 13.31 -7.41 12.68
N LEU A 93 13.35 -8.41 13.57
CA LEU A 93 12.36 -8.55 14.64
C LEU A 93 12.82 -7.77 15.88
N GLN A 94 11.91 -7.01 16.46
CA GLN A 94 12.09 -6.33 17.75
C GLN A 94 10.78 -6.40 18.55
N TYR A 95 10.86 -6.28 19.87
CA TYR A 95 9.64 -6.05 20.67
C TYR A 95 9.22 -4.58 20.58
N ALA A 96 7.92 -4.33 20.53
CA ALA A 96 7.32 -3.00 20.58
C ALA A 96 6.09 -3.02 21.48
N SER A 97 5.81 -1.92 22.20
CA SER A 97 4.58 -1.81 22.97
C SER A 97 3.41 -1.44 22.04
N PRO A 98 2.16 -1.84 22.36
CA PRO A 98 0.99 -1.48 21.55
C PRO A 98 0.86 0.04 21.35
N GLU A 99 1.12 0.82 22.40
CA GLU A 99 1.01 2.28 22.40
C GLU A 99 2.03 2.94 21.46
N GLY A 100 3.23 2.35 21.33
CA GLY A 100 4.23 2.81 20.37
C GLY A 100 3.83 2.55 18.92
N VAL A 101 3.22 1.40 18.64
CA VAL A 101 2.71 1.05 17.31
C VAL A 101 1.46 1.88 16.96
N ASP A 102 0.56 2.10 17.92
CA ASP A 102 -0.60 2.98 17.76
C ASP A 102 -0.21 4.47 17.67
N GLY A 103 0.95 4.85 18.21
CA GLY A 103 1.59 6.15 17.99
C GLY A 103 2.12 6.31 16.56
N LEU A 104 2.88 5.32 16.06
CA LEU A 104 3.37 5.27 14.68
C LEU A 104 2.23 5.27 13.66
N ALA A 105 1.16 4.50 13.93
CA ALA A 105 -0.06 4.49 13.13
C ALA A 105 -0.66 5.90 12.99
N LYS A 106 -0.79 6.65 14.09
CA LYS A 106 -1.30 8.02 14.08
C LYS A 106 -0.38 9.00 13.34
N GLN A 107 0.94 8.84 13.43
CA GLN A 107 1.90 9.67 12.69
C GLN A 107 1.82 9.43 11.18
N LEU A 108 1.81 8.17 10.75
CA LEU A 108 1.58 7.81 9.34
C LEU A 108 0.20 8.30 8.86
N GLN A 109 -0.82 8.25 9.73
CA GLN A 109 -2.16 8.75 9.42
C GLN A 109 -2.21 10.28 9.23
N GLN A 110 -1.40 11.03 9.97
CA GLN A 110 -1.31 12.49 9.82
C GLN A 110 -0.49 12.92 8.61
N ALA A 111 0.39 12.06 8.09
CA ALA A 111 1.26 12.36 6.95
C ALA A 111 0.65 12.09 5.56
N GLY A 112 -0.48 11.37 5.47
CA GLY A 112 -1.18 11.05 4.21
C GLY A 112 -1.48 9.55 4.07
N VAL A 113 -2.71 9.19 3.68
CA VAL A 113 -3.25 7.82 3.89
C VAL A 113 -4.00 7.26 2.69
N TYR A 114 -3.71 5.99 2.40
CA TYR A 114 -4.63 5.04 1.77
C TYR A 114 -5.04 4.04 2.85
N SER A 115 -6.32 3.98 3.21
CA SER A 115 -6.83 3.14 4.30
C SER A 115 -7.18 1.72 3.85
N LYS A 116 -7.70 0.87 4.75
CA LYS A 116 -8.23 -0.47 4.40
C LYS A 116 -9.31 -0.37 3.33
N ASP A 117 -10.27 0.55 3.49
CA ASP A 117 -11.23 0.94 2.44
C ASP A 117 -10.57 1.36 1.12
N SER A 118 -9.44 2.07 1.16
CA SER A 118 -8.73 2.51 -0.05
C SER A 118 -8.01 1.35 -0.74
N LEU A 119 -7.49 0.37 -0.01
CA LEU A 119 -6.91 -0.84 -0.61
C LEU A 119 -7.95 -1.63 -1.44
N GLU A 120 -9.20 -1.69 -0.96
CA GLU A 120 -10.32 -2.29 -1.71
C GLU A 120 -10.82 -1.40 -2.86
N ARG A 121 -10.85 -0.07 -2.66
CA ARG A 121 -11.35 0.90 -3.67
C ARG A 121 -10.33 1.32 -4.73
N SER A 122 -9.02 1.14 -4.50
CA SER A 122 -7.96 1.59 -5.42
C SER A 122 -8.07 0.98 -6.82
N ALA A 123 -8.68 -0.21 -6.95
CA ALA A 123 -9.07 -0.82 -8.23
C ALA A 123 -10.03 0.03 -9.09
N LYS A 124 -10.53 1.18 -8.60
CA LYS A 124 -11.35 2.16 -9.35
C LYS A 124 -10.82 3.60 -9.37
N VAL A 125 -9.80 3.95 -8.59
CA VAL A 125 -9.43 5.38 -8.39
C VAL A 125 -8.47 5.89 -9.47
N ASP A 126 -7.58 5.06 -10.02
CA ASP A 126 -6.64 5.46 -11.09
C ASP A 126 -7.36 5.95 -12.36
N LEU A 127 -8.56 5.43 -12.66
CA LEU A 127 -9.40 5.87 -13.79
C LEU A 127 -9.82 7.34 -13.66
N LEU A 128 -10.43 7.71 -12.52
CA LEU A 128 -10.99 9.06 -12.30
C LEU A 128 -9.91 10.15 -12.27
N GLN A 129 -8.68 9.82 -11.89
CA GLN A 129 -7.55 10.77 -11.96
C GLN A 129 -6.91 10.86 -13.35
N LEU A 130 -7.08 9.88 -14.24
CA LEU A 130 -6.64 9.97 -15.64
C LEU A 130 -7.65 10.76 -16.49
N GLU A 131 -8.95 10.51 -16.32
CA GLU A 131 -10.03 11.29 -16.94
C GLU A 131 -9.91 12.79 -16.57
N ALA A 132 -9.72 13.10 -15.27
CA ALA A 132 -9.59 14.47 -14.78
C ALA A 132 -8.30 15.20 -15.23
N GLN A 133 -7.35 14.50 -15.85
CA GLN A 133 -6.13 15.09 -16.43
C GLN A 133 -6.22 15.22 -17.97
N GLY A 134 -7.32 14.82 -18.61
CA GLY A 134 -7.50 14.93 -20.06
C GLY A 134 -6.49 14.11 -20.87
N LEU A 135 -5.98 13.02 -20.29
CA LEU A 135 -4.95 12.16 -20.91
C LEU A 135 -5.53 10.91 -21.58
N LEU A 136 -6.85 10.84 -21.67
CA LEU A 136 -7.61 9.91 -22.47
C LEU A 136 -8.50 10.77 -23.37
N ASP A 137 -8.32 10.65 -24.68
CA ASP A 137 -9.32 11.14 -25.63
C ASP A 137 -10.64 10.40 -25.38
N PRO A 138 -11.81 11.05 -25.56
CA PRO A 138 -13.09 10.34 -25.52
C PRO A 138 -13.07 9.26 -26.63
N PRO A 139 -13.64 8.07 -26.40
CA PRO A 139 -13.63 7.02 -27.41
C PRO A 139 -14.33 7.51 -28.68
N ASP A 140 -13.61 7.45 -29.80
CA ASP A 140 -14.04 7.95 -31.10
C ASP A 140 -15.45 7.47 -31.43
N SER A 141 -16.39 8.40 -31.41
CA SER A 141 -17.73 8.22 -31.95
C SER A 141 -17.66 8.74 -33.38
N GLU A 142 -17.51 7.83 -34.33
CA GLU A 142 -17.06 8.07 -35.71
C GLU A 142 -17.92 9.08 -36.50
N GLU A 143 -17.30 9.61 -37.57
CA GLU A 143 -17.72 10.79 -38.33
C GLU A 143 -19.11 10.73 -39.02
N ASP A 144 -19.63 11.95 -39.21
CA ASP A 144 -20.61 12.45 -40.20
C ASP A 144 -21.38 11.51 -41.13
N LEU A 145 -22.67 11.85 -41.29
CA LEU A 145 -23.38 11.75 -42.57
C LEU A 145 -24.24 13.00 -42.84
N GLU A 146 -23.69 13.96 -43.58
CA GLU A 146 -24.46 14.68 -44.62
C GLU A 146 -24.83 13.66 -45.73
N VAL A 147 -25.79 13.82 -46.67
CA VAL A 147 -26.70 14.90 -47.15
C VAL A 147 -28.05 14.20 -47.51
N VAL A 148 -29.16 14.79 -47.99
CA VAL A 148 -29.44 16.05 -48.69
C VAL A 148 -30.81 16.62 -48.24
N SER A 149 -31.12 17.87 -48.59
CA SER A 149 -32.47 18.44 -48.55
C SER A 149 -33.36 17.98 -49.72
N ASP A 150 -34.68 17.99 -49.53
CA ASP A 150 -35.70 18.33 -50.53
C ASP A 150 -36.86 19.07 -49.83
#